data_AF-A0A7V7FZY2-F1
#
_entry.id   AF-A0A7V7FZY2-F1
#
_cell.length_a   1.000
_cell.length_b   1.000
_cell.length_c   1.000
_cell.angle_alpha   90.00
_cell.angle_beta   90.00
_cell.angle_gamma   90.00
#
_symmetry.space_group_name_H-M   'P 1'
#
loop_
_entity.id
_entity.type
_entity.pdbx_description
1 polymer ?
#
loop_
_entity_poly.entity_id
_entity_poly.type
_entity_poly.pdbx_seq_one_letter_code
_entity_poly.pdbx_strand_id
1 'polypeptide(L)'
;MTQASSDIPLERQVLVDVEPVFRVDESSLEESRYVFSYTVTIHNHSTRSLQLLARHWRITQGSGKVQEVRGKGVVGQQPMIGPGQTFRYTSRAILDGPVGVMEGAYTCVDTASQRPFEVAIAPFRLASPNQVH
;
A
#
# COMPACT_ATOMS: atom_id res chain seq x y z
N MET A 1 -7.89 40.62 -9.23
CA MET A 1 -8.41 39.25 -9.46
C MET A 1 -7.49 38.29 -8.73
N THR A 2 -8.00 37.69 -7.67
CA THR A 2 -7.26 36.82 -6.74
C THR A 2 -6.81 35.56 -7.48
N GLN A 3 -5.51 35.30 -7.55
CA GLN A 3 -5.00 33.99 -7.94
C GLN A 3 -5.50 32.97 -6.91
N ALA A 4 -6.30 32.02 -7.36
CA ALA A 4 -6.58 30.82 -6.60
C ALA A 4 -5.27 30.03 -6.55
N SER A 5 -4.49 30.20 -5.47
CA SER A 5 -3.45 29.24 -5.11
C SER A 5 -4.15 27.90 -4.93
N SER A 6 -4.00 27.01 -5.91
CA SER A 6 -4.55 25.67 -5.84
C SER A 6 -3.71 24.88 -4.84
N ASP A 7 -4.03 25.00 -3.54
CA ASP A 7 -3.48 24.12 -2.52
C ASP A 7 -3.89 22.69 -2.88
N ILE A 8 -2.93 21.90 -3.32
CA ILE A 8 -3.12 20.48 -3.62
C ILE A 8 -3.50 19.80 -2.29
N PRO A 9 -4.62 19.05 -2.22
CA PRO A 9 -4.98 18.33 -0.99
C PRO A 9 -3.86 17.40 -0.52
N LEU A 10 -3.70 17.24 0.79
CA LEU A 10 -2.59 16.48 1.39
C LEU A 10 -2.56 15.03 0.87
N GLU A 11 -3.73 14.41 0.70
CA GLU A 11 -3.89 13.07 0.13
C GLU A 11 -3.31 12.91 -1.28
N ARG A 12 -3.20 14.00 -2.06
CA ARG A 12 -2.61 13.99 -3.41
C ARG A 12 -1.11 14.28 -3.42
N GLN A 13 -0.55 14.66 -2.27
CA GLN A 13 0.89 14.93 -2.10
C GLN A 13 1.61 13.76 -1.43
N VAL A 14 0.89 12.69 -1.07
CA VAL A 14 1.46 11.47 -0.51
C VAL A 14 1.33 10.36 -1.55
N LEU A 15 2.45 9.85 -2.02
CA LEU A 15 2.50 8.79 -3.04
C LEU A 15 2.90 7.47 -2.40
N VAL A 16 2.37 6.38 -2.94
CA VAL A 16 2.66 5.03 -2.46
C VAL A 16 3.11 4.18 -3.65
N ASP A 17 4.38 3.80 -3.61
CA ASP A 17 4.98 2.87 -4.56
C ASP A 17 5.04 1.48 -3.95
N VAL A 18 4.73 0.45 -4.75
CA VAL A 18 4.74 -0.94 -4.31
C VAL A 18 5.50 -1.82 -5.28
N GLU A 19 6.47 -2.56 -4.75
CA GLU A 19 7.33 -3.48 -5.49
C GLU A 19 7.06 -4.92 -5.04
N PRO A 20 6.18 -5.66 -5.76
CA PRO A 20 5.91 -7.07 -5.48
C PRO A 20 7.00 -7.98 -6.05
N VAL A 21 7.31 -9.05 -5.32
CA VAL A 21 8.27 -10.10 -5.70
C VAL A 21 7.70 -11.46 -5.33
N PHE A 22 7.64 -12.36 -6.30
CA PHE A 22 7.28 -13.77 -6.06
C PHE A 22 8.39 -14.49 -5.30
N ARG A 23 8.02 -15.24 -4.25
CA ARG A 23 8.96 -15.96 -3.38
C ARG A 23 8.84 -17.46 -3.65
N VAL A 24 9.64 -17.94 -4.62
CA VAL A 24 9.63 -19.35 -5.04
C VAL A 24 9.92 -20.30 -3.88
N ASP A 25 10.91 -19.98 -3.04
CA ASP A 25 11.33 -20.82 -1.90
C ASP A 25 10.28 -20.92 -0.79
N GLU A 26 9.31 -19.99 -0.77
CA GLU A 26 8.24 -19.95 0.23
C GLU A 26 6.91 -20.46 -0.33
N SER A 27 6.85 -20.77 -1.63
CA SER A 27 5.64 -21.17 -2.36
C SER A 27 5.58 -22.67 -2.61
N SER A 28 4.36 -23.22 -2.69
CA SER A 28 4.11 -24.61 -3.08
C SER A 28 2.99 -24.65 -4.12
N LEU A 29 3.31 -25.10 -5.34
CA LEU A 29 2.33 -25.23 -6.42
C LEU A 29 1.33 -26.35 -6.12
N GLU A 30 1.80 -27.45 -5.50
CA GLU A 30 0.96 -28.59 -5.12
C GLU A 30 -0.12 -28.18 -4.11
N GLU A 31 0.21 -27.28 -3.18
CA GLU A 31 -0.72 -26.76 -2.18
C GLU A 31 -1.50 -25.53 -2.64
N SER A 32 -1.33 -25.08 -3.89
CA SER A 32 -1.88 -23.81 -4.40
C SER A 32 -1.55 -22.62 -3.49
N ARG A 33 -0.33 -22.60 -2.94
CA ARG A 33 0.16 -21.60 -1.99
C ARG A 33 1.22 -20.73 -2.65
N TYR A 34 0.83 -19.55 -3.11
CA TYR A 34 1.71 -18.62 -3.81
C TYR A 34 2.08 -17.46 -2.90
N VAL A 35 3.35 -17.41 -2.46
CA VAL A 35 3.83 -16.40 -1.54
C VAL A 35 4.51 -15.26 -2.31
N PHE A 36 4.09 -14.05 -1.98
CA PHE A 36 4.68 -12.82 -2.48
C PHE A 36 5.18 -11.99 -1.32
N SER A 37 6.36 -11.41 -1.46
CA SER A 37 6.76 -10.26 -0.67
C SER A 37 6.42 -8.99 -1.45
N TYR A 38 5.99 -7.94 -0.78
CA TYR A 38 5.85 -6.62 -1.40
C TYR A 38 6.56 -5.60 -0.51
N THR A 39 7.33 -4.71 -1.15
CA THR A 39 7.95 -3.58 -0.49
C THR A 39 7.17 -2.33 -0.83
N VAL A 40 6.66 -1.66 0.20
CA VAL A 40 5.95 -0.38 0.06
C VAL A 40 6.90 0.75 0.39
N THR A 41 6.89 1.80 -0.42
CA THR A 41 7.53 3.09 -0.12
C THR A 41 6.46 4.17 -0.13
N ILE A 42 6.30 4.84 1.01
CA ILE A 42 5.37 5.96 1.19
C ILE A 42 6.19 7.24 1.11
N HIS A 43 5.90 8.09 0.14
CA HIS A 43 6.58 9.36 -0.10
C HIS A 43 5.71 10.52 0.34
N ASN A 44 6.17 11.31 1.30
CA ASN A 44 5.49 12.54 1.69
C ASN A 44 6.12 13.73 0.95
N HIS A 45 5.51 14.14 -0.17
CA HIS A 45 5.97 15.32 -0.92
C HIS A 45 5.36 16.64 -0.43
N SER A 46 4.55 16.58 0.63
CA SER A 46 3.95 17.79 1.20
C SER A 46 4.92 18.53 2.11
N THR A 47 4.53 19.74 2.49
CA THR A 47 5.20 20.56 3.51
C THR A 47 4.77 20.22 4.94
N ARG A 48 3.93 19.19 5.13
CA ARG A 48 3.28 18.85 6.41
C ARG A 48 3.67 17.44 6.84
N SER A 49 3.82 17.23 8.15
CA SER A 49 4.01 15.89 8.71
C SER A 49 2.69 15.13 8.77
N LEU A 50 2.74 13.83 8.51
CA LEU A 50 1.61 12.92 8.67
C LEU A 50 1.96 11.74 9.56
N GLN A 51 0.96 11.12 10.17
CA GLN A 51 1.09 9.83 10.85
C GLN A 51 0.15 8.81 10.22
N LEU A 52 0.69 7.65 9.84
CA LEU A 52 -0.10 6.51 9.37
C LEU A 52 -0.70 5.79 10.57
N LEU A 53 -2.03 5.70 10.62
CA LEU A 53 -2.75 5.10 11.73
C LEU A 53 -3.25 3.70 11.43
N ALA A 54 -3.74 3.45 10.22
CA ALA A 54 -4.33 2.18 9.84
C ALA A 54 -4.15 1.89 8.35
N ARG A 55 -4.38 0.63 7.99
CA ARG A 55 -4.37 0.15 6.61
C ARG A 55 -5.64 -0.64 6.32
N HIS A 56 -6.11 -0.53 5.09
CA HIS A 56 -7.11 -1.39 4.49
C HIS A 56 -6.57 -1.91 3.17
N TRP A 57 -6.59 -3.24 2.99
CA TRP A 57 -6.25 -3.92 1.75
C TRP A 57 -7.46 -4.68 1.23
N ARG A 58 -7.69 -4.57 -0.08
CA ARG A 58 -8.53 -5.46 -0.86
C ARG A 58 -7.63 -6.32 -1.74
N ILE A 59 -7.73 -7.62 -1.59
CA ILE A 59 -6.90 -8.62 -2.28
C ILE A 59 -7.83 -9.47 -3.14
N THR A 60 -7.73 -9.29 -4.45
CA THR A 60 -8.46 -10.10 -5.43
C THR A 60 -7.56 -11.26 -5.85
N GLN A 61 -7.98 -12.46 -5.51
CA GLN A 61 -7.32 -13.71 -5.83
C GLN A 61 -7.44 -14.04 -7.32
N GLY A 62 -6.60 -14.96 -7.82
CA GLY A 62 -6.68 -15.41 -9.21
C GLY A 62 -8.00 -16.12 -9.53
N SER A 63 -8.63 -16.72 -8.51
CA SER A 63 -9.96 -17.32 -8.56
C SER A 63 -11.11 -16.31 -8.67
N GLY A 64 -10.83 -15.00 -8.53
CA GLY A 64 -11.84 -13.94 -8.41
C GLY A 64 -12.38 -13.75 -7.00
N LYS A 65 -11.99 -14.60 -6.03
CA LYS A 65 -12.33 -14.41 -4.62
C LYS A 65 -11.68 -13.13 -4.09
N VAL A 66 -12.43 -12.35 -3.31
CA VAL A 66 -11.92 -11.13 -2.67
C VAL A 66 -11.71 -11.36 -1.18
N GLN A 67 -10.56 -10.93 -0.67
CA GLN A 67 -10.26 -10.87 0.76
C GLN A 67 -9.97 -9.43 1.17
N GLU A 68 -10.56 -9.00 2.28
CA GLU A 68 -10.24 -7.71 2.89
C GLU A 68 -9.41 -7.88 4.15
N VAL A 69 -8.39 -7.05 4.30
CA VAL A 69 -7.53 -7.01 5.50
C VAL A 69 -7.51 -5.60 6.04
N ARG A 70 -7.98 -5.42 7.28
CA ARG A 70 -7.93 -4.15 8.01
C ARG A 70 -7.07 -4.29 9.24
N GLY A 71 -6.33 -3.24 9.60
CA GLY A 71 -5.51 -3.27 10.81
C GLY A 71 -4.86 -1.94 11.14
N LYS A 72 -4.46 -1.79 12.40
CA LYS A 72 -3.69 -0.63 12.87
C LYS A 72 -2.28 -0.69 12.30
N GLY A 73 -1.78 0.48 11.89
CA GLY A 73 -0.43 0.69 11.42
C GLY A 73 -0.05 -0.19 10.22
N VAL A 74 1.26 -0.33 10.04
CA VAL A 74 1.93 -1.21 9.10
C VAL A 74 3.08 -1.90 9.84
N VAL A 75 3.26 -3.21 9.66
CA VAL A 75 4.34 -4.00 10.30
C VAL A 75 4.49 -3.75 11.82
N GLY A 76 3.37 -3.53 12.52
CA GLY A 76 3.36 -3.25 13.96
C GLY A 76 3.68 -1.80 14.35
N GLN A 77 3.82 -0.89 13.40
CA GLN A 77 4.21 0.51 13.60
C GLN A 77 3.15 1.48 13.07
N GLN A 78 3.06 2.67 13.67
CA GLN A 78 2.28 3.82 13.18
C GLN A 78 3.24 4.97 12.86
N PRO A 79 3.96 4.89 11.72
CA PRO A 79 5.07 5.80 11.44
C PRO A 79 4.60 7.23 11.25
N MET A 80 5.41 8.16 11.75
CA MET A 80 5.33 9.58 11.40
C MET A 80 6.27 9.84 10.22
N ILE A 81 5.76 10.49 9.17
CA ILE A 81 6.50 10.78 7.94
C ILE A 81 6.54 12.29 7.79
N GLY A 82 7.71 12.89 7.99
CA GLY A 82 7.90 14.33 7.87
C GLY A 82 7.89 14.84 6.41
N PRO A 83 7.92 16.17 6.22
CA PRO A 83 7.98 16.79 4.90
C PRO A 83 9.19 16.30 4.09
N GLY A 84 8.97 15.87 2.85
CA GLY A 84 10.01 15.34 1.96
C GLY A 84 10.57 13.98 2.36
N GLN A 85 10.09 13.37 3.44
CA GLN A 85 10.59 12.08 3.93
C GLN A 85 9.84 10.91 3.34
N THR A 86 10.46 9.73 3.44
CA THR A 86 9.91 8.46 3.00
C THR A 86 9.87 7.45 4.14
N PHE A 87 8.86 6.60 4.15
CA PHE A 87 8.82 5.41 5.00
C PHE A 87 8.74 4.15 4.12
N ARG A 88 9.64 3.20 4.34
CA ARG A 88 9.74 1.96 3.54
C ARG A 88 9.60 0.74 4.44
N TYR A 89 8.79 -0.23 4.01
CA TYR A 89 8.62 -1.50 4.73
C TYR A 89 8.31 -2.66 3.78
N THR A 90 8.69 -3.88 4.16
CA THR A 90 8.37 -5.10 3.42
C THR A 90 7.39 -5.96 4.22
N SER A 91 6.42 -6.54 3.52
CA SER A 91 5.45 -7.47 4.09
C SER A 91 5.18 -8.61 3.10
N ARG A 92 4.31 -9.55 3.47
CA ARG A 92 3.95 -10.72 2.67
C ARG A 92 2.45 -10.77 2.37
N ALA A 93 2.11 -11.38 1.25
CA ALA A 93 0.77 -11.81 0.88
C ALA A 93 0.84 -13.26 0.38
N ILE A 94 -0.23 -14.02 0.64
CA ILE A 94 -0.39 -15.39 0.14
C ILE A 94 -1.62 -15.40 -0.75
N LEU A 95 -1.45 -15.88 -1.98
CA LEU A 95 -2.54 -16.07 -2.94
C LEU A 95 -2.83 -17.55 -3.14
N ASP A 96 -4.07 -17.82 -3.57
CA ASP A 96 -4.54 -19.15 -3.99
C ASP A 96 -4.13 -19.52 -5.43
N GLY A 97 -3.52 -18.59 -6.15
CA GLY A 97 -3.16 -18.73 -7.56
C GLY A 97 -1.93 -17.92 -7.95
N PRO A 98 -1.41 -18.14 -9.18
CA PRO A 98 -0.17 -17.52 -9.66
C PRO A 98 -0.30 -16.03 -9.95
N VAL A 99 -1.53 -15.50 -9.99
CA VAL A 99 -1.83 -14.09 -10.27
C VAL A 99 -2.88 -13.59 -9.28
N GLY A 100 -2.74 -12.34 -8.85
CA GLY A 100 -3.78 -11.61 -8.12
C GLY A 100 -3.54 -10.10 -8.18
N VAL A 101 -4.47 -9.35 -7.61
CA VAL A 101 -4.39 -7.88 -7.53
C VAL A 101 -4.57 -7.45 -6.08
N MET A 102 -3.73 -6.52 -5.65
CA MET A 102 -3.89 -5.85 -4.36
C MET A 102 -4.08 -4.36 -4.57
N GLU A 103 -4.99 -3.78 -3.82
CA GLU A 103 -5.24 -2.34 -3.76
C GLU A 103 -5.71 -1.97 -2.35
N GLY A 104 -5.73 -0.69 -2.01
CA GLY A 104 -6.13 -0.32 -0.67
C GLY A 104 -6.03 1.16 -0.37
N ALA A 105 -6.00 1.45 0.92
CA ALA A 105 -5.76 2.79 1.43
C ALA A 105 -5.12 2.75 2.81
N TYR A 106 -4.34 3.79 3.10
CA TYR A 106 -3.93 4.11 4.47
C TYR A 106 -4.83 5.18 5.03
N THR A 107 -5.23 5.00 6.30
CA THR A 107 -5.78 6.09 7.09
C THR A 107 -4.63 6.81 7.77
N CYS A 108 -4.49 8.09 7.44
CA CYS A 108 -3.47 8.97 7.99
C CYS A 108 -4.12 10.11 8.77
N VAL A 109 -3.34 10.76 9.62
CA VAL A 109 -3.71 12.06 10.20
C VAL A 109 -2.63 13.07 9.89
N ASP A 110 -3.06 14.28 9.61
CA ASP A 110 -2.17 15.42 9.60
C ASP A 110 -1.80 15.78 11.05
N THR A 111 -0.51 15.83 11.38
CA THR A 111 -0.11 15.95 12.78
C THR A 111 -0.39 17.33 13.38
N ALA A 112 -0.49 18.38 12.55
CA ALA A 112 -0.75 19.74 13.02
C ALA A 112 -2.23 20.00 13.31
N SER A 113 -3.11 19.51 12.43
CA SER A 113 -4.56 19.74 12.48
C SER A 113 -5.33 18.57 13.10
N GLN A 114 -4.69 17.40 13.26
CA GLN A 114 -5.30 16.14 13.71
C GLN A 114 -6.48 15.67 12.83
N ARG A 115 -6.60 16.22 11.62
CA ARG A 115 -7.65 15.82 10.67
C ARG A 115 -7.24 14.53 9.97
N PRO A 116 -8.12 13.51 9.94
CA PRO A 116 -7.87 12.29 9.20
C PRO A 116 -8.01 12.52 7.70
N PHE A 117 -7.22 11.78 6.92
CA PHE A 117 -7.32 11.70 5.47
C PHE A 117 -6.89 10.30 5.00
N GLU A 118 -7.30 9.93 3.78
CA GLU A 118 -6.93 8.66 3.18
C GLU A 118 -5.87 8.84 2.10
N VAL A 119 -4.89 7.94 2.09
CA VAL A 119 -3.89 7.84 1.02
C VAL A 119 -4.16 6.56 0.26
N ALA A 120 -4.56 6.69 -1.00
CA ALA A 120 -4.87 5.54 -1.85
C ALA A 120 -3.60 4.76 -2.19
N ILE A 121 -3.75 3.43 -2.22
CA ILE A 121 -2.76 2.52 -2.78
C ILE A 121 -3.35 2.00 -4.07
N ALA A 122 -2.78 2.44 -5.20
CA ALA A 122 -3.24 2.05 -6.51
C ALA A 122 -3.18 0.52 -6.69
N PRO A 123 -4.07 -0.07 -7.51
CA PRO A 123 -4.01 -1.49 -7.79
C PRO A 123 -2.66 -1.89 -8.38
N PHE A 124 -2.03 -2.90 -7.79
CA PHE A 124 -0.82 -3.51 -8.32
C PHE A 124 -1.00 -5.02 -8.44
N ARG A 125 -0.31 -5.57 -9.43
CA ARG A 125 -0.39 -6.98 -9.77
C ARG A 125 0.64 -7.78 -8.99
N LEU A 126 0.19 -8.91 -8.45
CA LEU A 126 1.04 -9.98 -7.95
C LEU A 126 1.06 -11.06 -9.02
N ALA A 127 2.24 -11.43 -9.52
CA ALA A 127 2.36 -12.45 -10.56
C ALA A 127 3.67 -13.23 -10.42
N SER A 128 3.58 -14.55 -10.52
CA SER A 128 4.78 -15.38 -10.67
C SER A 128 5.44 -15.15 -12.05
N PRO A 129 6.74 -15.48 -12.22
CA PRO A 129 7.42 -15.35 -13.50
C PRO A 129 6.65 -16.02 -14.66
N ASN A 130 6.81 -15.47 -15.87
CA ASN A 130 6.19 -15.96 -17.12
C ASN A 130 4.65 -15.85 -17.19
N GLN A 131 4.01 -15.12 -16.29
CA GLN A 131 2.60 -14.77 -16.40
C GLN A 131 2.46 -13.44 -17.18
N VAL A 132 2.28 -13.52 -18.50
CA VAL A 132 1.98 -12.38 -19.39
C VAL A 132 0.51 -12.47 -19.83
N HIS A 133 -0.19 -11.36 -19.90
CA HIS A 133 -1.40 -11.18 -20.73
C HIS A 133 -1.29 -9.82 -21.40
#